data_AF-A0A1J1LHT9-F1
#
_entry.id   AF-A0A1J1LHT9-F1
#
_cell.length_a   1.000
_cell.length_b   1.000
_cell.length_c   1.000
_cell.angle_alpha   90.00
_cell.angle_beta   90.00
_cell.angle_gamma   90.00
#
_symmetry.space_group_name_H-M   'P 1'
#
loop_
_entity.id
_entity.type
_entity.pdbx_description
1 polymer ?
#
loop_
_entity_poly.entity_id
_entity_poly.type
_entity_poly.pdbx_seq_one_letter_code
_entity_poly.pdbx_strand_id
1 'polypeptide(L)'
;MVAVNQIQTKITLEDFLEFPETKPSSEYINGKIEQKPIPQGEHSLIQTYLSAKINEVGKANKAALAFTELRCTFGGRSLVIELACI
;
A
#
# COMPACT_ATOMS: atom_id res chain seq x y z
N MET A 1 32.36 -22.93 11.32
CA MET A 1 31.48 -21.88 10.74
C MET A 1 30.16 -22.57 10.43
N VAL A 2 29.18 -22.49 11.34
CA VAL A 2 27.87 -23.14 11.15
C VAL A 2 27.01 -22.19 10.31
N ALA A 3 26.57 -22.66 9.15
CA ALA A 3 25.59 -21.95 8.35
C ALA A 3 24.28 -21.87 9.15
N VAL A 4 23.93 -20.68 9.61
CA VAL A 4 22.62 -20.41 10.19
C VAL A 4 21.63 -20.42 9.03
N ASN A 5 20.95 -21.55 8.85
CA ASN A 5 19.81 -21.64 7.96
C ASN A 5 18.70 -20.83 8.63
N GLN A 6 18.46 -19.59 8.20
CA GLN A 6 17.33 -18.80 8.68
C GLN A 6 16.06 -19.53 8.26
N ILE A 7 15.42 -20.22 9.20
CA ILE A 7 14.02 -20.58 9.08
C ILE A 7 13.29 -19.24 9.04
N GLN A 8 12.98 -18.78 7.83
CA GLN A 8 12.19 -17.58 7.63
C GLN A 8 10.77 -17.93 8.07
N THR A 9 10.49 -17.76 9.35
CA THR A 9 9.14 -17.86 9.92
C THR A 9 8.28 -16.88 9.12
N LYS A 10 7.38 -17.43 8.30
CA LYS A 10 6.44 -16.61 7.54
C LYS A 10 5.60 -15.85 8.54
N ILE A 11 5.69 -14.52 8.49
CA ILE A 11 4.83 -13.66 9.29
C ILE A 11 3.40 -13.81 8.81
N THR A 12 2.43 -13.86 9.73
CA THR A 12 1.00 -13.91 9.36
C THR A 12 0.52 -12.52 8.95
N LEU A 13 -0.65 -12.46 8.30
CA LEU A 13 -1.25 -11.16 7.96
C LEU A 13 -1.66 -10.42 9.24
N GLU A 14 -2.17 -11.16 10.22
CA GLU A 14 -2.63 -10.65 11.50
C GLU A 14 -1.48 -10.01 12.28
N ASP A 15 -0.33 -10.71 12.39
CA ASP A 15 0.88 -10.16 13.01
C ASP A 15 1.36 -8.89 12.29
N PHE A 16 1.30 -8.88 10.95
CA PHE A 16 1.70 -7.71 10.16
C PHE A 16 0.82 -6.50 10.44
N LEU A 17 -0.50 -6.67 10.60
CA LEU A 17 -1.43 -5.58 10.83
C LEU A 17 -1.28 -4.93 12.22
N GLU A 18 -0.65 -5.63 13.17
CA GLU A 18 -0.31 -5.07 14.49
C GLU A 18 0.95 -4.20 14.46
N PHE A 19 1.77 -4.29 13.40
CA PHE A 19 2.97 -3.47 13.29
C PHE A 19 2.63 -1.99 13.04
N PRO A 20 3.45 -1.06 13.55
CA PRO A 20 3.27 0.36 13.29
C PRO A 20 3.49 0.69 11.82
N GLU A 21 2.74 1.66 11.31
CA GLU A 21 2.92 2.18 9.95
C GLU A 21 4.33 2.78 9.75
N THR A 22 4.90 2.56 8.56
CA THR A 22 6.24 3.03 8.19
C THR A 22 6.20 4.11 7.10
N LYS A 23 7.32 4.82 6.90
CA LYS A 23 7.50 5.74 5.76
C LYS A 23 8.85 5.47 5.07
N PRO A 24 8.86 5.07 3.78
CA PRO A 24 7.71 4.64 2.97
C PRO A 24 6.97 3.46 3.58
N SER A 25 5.72 3.27 3.19
CA SER A 25 4.85 2.24 3.77
C SER A 25 5.35 0.83 3.49
N SER A 26 5.04 -0.07 4.43
CA SER A 26 5.30 -1.50 4.31
C SER A 26 4.06 -2.21 3.80
N GLU A 27 4.28 -3.16 2.90
CA GLU A 27 3.27 -4.00 2.27
C GLU A 27 3.51 -5.46 2.64
N TYR A 28 2.42 -6.24 2.69
CA TYR A 28 2.45 -7.65 2.99
C TYR A 28 1.95 -8.47 1.81
N ILE A 29 2.84 -9.32 1.28
CA ILE A 29 2.60 -10.16 0.10
C ILE A 29 3.15 -11.56 0.37
N ASN A 30 2.29 -12.57 0.36
CA ASN A 30 2.66 -13.99 0.44
C ASN A 30 3.55 -14.36 1.64
N GLY A 31 3.28 -13.81 2.84
CA GLY A 31 4.06 -14.12 4.05
C GLY A 31 5.34 -13.30 4.20
N LYS A 32 5.51 -12.23 3.41
CA LYS A 32 6.67 -11.34 3.43
C LYS A 32 6.24 -9.90 3.58
N ILE A 33 7.10 -9.12 4.22
CA ILE A 33 6.98 -7.67 4.30
C ILE A 33 7.95 -7.06 3.29
N GLU A 34 7.43 -6.19 2.43
CA GLU A 34 8.21 -5.43 1.43
C GLU A 34 7.95 -3.94 1.64
N GLN A 35 8.99 -3.12 1.66
CA GLN A 35 8.84 -1.68 1.84
C GLN A 35 8.76 -0.99 0.48
N LYS A 36 7.81 -0.07 0.30
CA LYS A 36 7.72 0.75 -0.91
C LYS A 36 9.00 1.56 -1.13
N PRO A 37 9.36 1.84 -2.39
CA PRO A 37 10.45 2.78 -2.68
C PRO A 37 10.07 4.18 -2.20
N ILE A 38 11.10 5.03 -2.00
CA ILE A 38 10.89 6.45 -1.74
C ILE A 38 10.22 7.07 -2.98
N PRO A 39 9.09 7.79 -2.81
CA PRO A 39 8.38 8.39 -3.95
C PRO A 39 9.22 9.49 -4.62
N GLN A 40 9.11 9.56 -5.94
CA GLN A 40 9.77 10.59 -6.76
C GLN A 40 8.81 11.74 -7.11
N GLY A 41 9.34 12.90 -7.48
CA GLY A 41 8.54 14.10 -7.75
C GLY A 41 7.55 13.89 -8.90
N GLU A 42 7.98 13.27 -9.99
CA GLU A 42 7.14 12.95 -11.14
C GLU A 42 5.98 12.02 -10.76
N HIS A 43 6.26 11.02 -9.91
CA HIS A 43 5.24 10.13 -9.38
C HIS A 43 4.19 10.90 -8.57
N SER A 44 4.64 11.78 -7.65
CA SER A 44 3.75 12.62 -6.83
C SER A 44 2.90 13.57 -7.65
N LEU A 45 3.44 14.13 -8.74
CA LEU A 45 2.66 14.98 -9.67
C LEU A 45 1.52 14.17 -10.28
N ILE A 46 1.81 12.98 -10.83
CA ILE A 46 0.79 12.12 -11.45
C ILE A 46 -0.28 11.75 -10.42
N GLN A 47 0.12 11.27 -9.24
CA GLN A 47 -0.80 10.86 -8.17
C GLN A 47 -1.72 12.02 -7.75
N THR A 48 -1.18 13.24 -7.62
CA THR A 48 -1.94 14.43 -7.22
C THR A 48 -2.97 14.83 -8.28
N TYR A 49 -2.55 14.99 -9.54
CA TYR A 49 -3.45 15.47 -10.58
C TYR A 49 -4.49 14.43 -10.98
N LEU A 50 -4.11 13.15 -11.03
CA LEU A 50 -5.03 12.08 -11.39
C LEU A 50 -6.12 11.90 -10.33
N SER A 51 -5.75 11.84 -9.04
CA SER A 51 -6.72 11.71 -7.94
C SER A 51 -7.68 12.90 -7.87
N ALA A 52 -7.19 14.12 -8.11
CA ALA A 52 -8.02 15.31 -8.19
C ALA A 52 -9.05 15.20 -9.34
N LYS A 53 -8.60 14.78 -10.54
CA LYS A 53 -9.50 14.67 -11.69
C LYS A 53 -10.55 13.58 -11.53
N ILE A 54 -10.19 12.44 -10.95
CA ILE A 54 -11.15 11.38 -10.63
C ILE A 54 -12.17 11.89 -9.62
N ASN A 55 -11.73 12.57 -8.56
CA ASN A 55 -12.63 13.11 -7.54
C ASN A 55 -13.59 14.18 -8.09
N GLU A 56 -13.16 15.01 -9.03
CA GLU A 56 -14.03 15.99 -9.70
C GLU A 56 -15.25 15.31 -10.35
N VAL A 57 -15.01 14.26 -11.13
CA VAL A 57 -16.07 13.52 -11.85
C VAL A 57 -16.85 12.59 -10.90
N GLY A 58 -16.14 11.90 -10.01
CA GLY A 58 -16.72 10.92 -9.09
C GLY A 58 -17.64 11.54 -8.05
N LYS A 59 -17.25 12.68 -7.47
CA LYS A 59 -18.09 13.41 -6.49
C LYS A 59 -19.30 14.05 -7.13
N ALA A 60 -19.16 14.65 -8.31
CA ALA A 60 -20.27 15.27 -9.03
C ALA A 60 -21.44 14.29 -9.27
N ASN A 61 -21.11 13.03 -9.57
CA ASN A 61 -22.08 11.98 -9.84
C ASN A 61 -22.37 11.06 -8.63
N LYS A 62 -21.78 11.33 -7.45
CA LYS A 62 -21.81 10.45 -6.26
C LYS A 62 -21.45 9.00 -6.57
N ALA A 63 -20.55 8.80 -7.53
CA ALA A 63 -20.20 7.49 -8.06
C ALA A 63 -18.93 6.91 -7.44
N ALA A 64 -17.98 7.78 -7.05
CA ALA A 64 -16.71 7.34 -6.50
C ALA A 64 -15.98 8.46 -5.74
N LEU A 65 -15.06 8.05 -4.86
CA LEU A 65 -14.03 8.86 -4.22
C LEU A 65 -12.66 8.26 -4.48
N ALA A 66 -11.70 9.07 -4.91
CA ALA A 66 -10.31 8.66 -5.06
C ALA A 66 -9.48 9.01 -3.81
N PHE A 67 -8.71 8.04 -3.33
CA PHE A 67 -7.81 8.14 -2.18
C PHE A 67 -6.40 7.79 -2.62
N THR A 68 -5.41 8.54 -2.15
CA THR A 68 -3.98 8.31 -2.40
C THR A 68 -3.34 7.60 -1.21
N GLU A 69 -2.38 6.70 -1.46
CA GLU A 69 -1.67 5.94 -0.42
C GLU A 69 -2.61 5.22 0.57
N LEU A 70 -3.69 4.63 0.06
CA LEU A 70 -4.67 3.94 0.91
C LEU A 70 -4.24 2.50 1.16
N ARG A 71 -4.20 2.08 2.44
CA ARG A 71 -4.02 0.69 2.80
C ARG A 71 -5.27 -0.13 2.44
N CYS A 72 -5.09 -1.14 1.60
CA CYS A 72 -6.11 -2.08 1.19
C CYS A 72 -5.71 -3.49 1.61
N THR A 73 -6.49 -4.10 2.50
CA THR A 73 -6.28 -5.47 2.97
C THR A 73 -7.34 -6.39 2.38
N PHE A 74 -6.93 -7.34 1.55
CA PHE A 74 -7.83 -8.30 0.90
C PHE A 74 -7.06 -9.55 0.43
N GLY A 75 -7.73 -10.69 0.32
CA GLY A 75 -7.14 -11.92 -0.25
C GLY A 75 -5.86 -12.39 0.43
N GLY A 76 -5.71 -12.16 1.74
CA GLY A 76 -4.50 -12.49 2.49
C GLY A 76 -3.30 -11.58 2.20
N ARG A 77 -3.53 -10.35 1.71
CA ARG A 77 -2.51 -9.33 1.41
C ARG A 77 -2.89 -8.00 2.04
N SER A 78 -1.90 -7.15 2.30
CA SER A 78 -2.14 -5.75 2.70
C SER A 78 -1.19 -4.83 1.94
N LEU A 79 -1.75 -4.01 1.06
CA LEU A 79 -1.01 -3.17 0.12
C LEU A 79 -1.32 -1.70 0.36
N VAL A 80 -0.39 -0.80 0.04
CA VAL A 80 -0.63 0.65 0.06
C VAL A 80 -0.67 1.15 -1.38
N ILE A 81 -1.89 1.19 -1.91
CA ILE A 81 -2.16 1.49 -3.31
C ILE A 81 -1.92 2.99 -3.56
N GLU A 82 -1.21 3.30 -4.66
CA GLU A 82 -0.94 4.69 -5.06
C GLU A 82 -2.23 5.50 -5.23
N LEU A 83 -3.26 4.88 -5.81
CA LEU A 83 -4.58 5.46 -5.99
C LEU A 83 -5.66 4.38 -5.94
N ALA A 84 -6.59 4.49 -5.00
CA ALA A 84 -7.77 3.63 -4.86
C ALA A 84 -9.05 4.44 -5.07
N CYS A 85 -10.06 3.86 -5.74
CA CYS A 85 -11.38 4.45 -5.89
C CYS A 85 -12.44 3.59 -5.20
N ILE A 86 -13.30 4.21 -4.39
CA ILE A 86 -14.39 3.57 -3.65
C ILE A 86 -15.71 4.25 -4.01
#